data_AF-A0A1I1BX78-F1
#
_entry.id   AF-A0A1I1BX78-F1
#
_cell.length_a   1.000
_cell.length_b   1.000
_cell.length_c   1.000
_cell.angle_alpha   90.00
_cell.angle_beta   90.00
_cell.angle_gamma   90.00
#
_symmetry.space_group_name_H-M   'P 1'
#
loop_
_entity.id
_entity.type
_entity.pdbx_description
1 polymer ?
#
loop_
_entity_poly.entity_id
_entity_poly.type
_entity_poly.pdbx_seq_one_letter_code
_entity_poly.pdbx_strand_id
1 'polypeptide(L)'
;MKIICLNGWGGKLHGELIDYIRHADPDILCLQEVVHSPKTVKDWLTYRDGDHVLPQQANFFRDVAEALPRHAAFFCPAAQGVLGMKIRQSLRNGDLPLSSGRNFR
;
A
#
# COMPACT_ATOMS: atom_id res chain seq x y z
N MET A 1 -1.54 2.95 -25.30
CA MET A 1 -1.54 3.60 -23.99
C MET A 1 -2.68 3.03 -23.15
N LYS A 2 -2.35 2.23 -22.14
CA LYS A 2 -3.25 1.51 -21.23
C LYS A 2 -2.97 1.98 -19.80
N ILE A 3 -3.99 2.51 -19.14
CA ILE A 3 -3.92 2.94 -17.74
C ILE A 3 -4.81 2.02 -16.93
N ILE A 4 -4.29 1.48 -15.84
CA ILE A 4 -5.02 0.62 -14.92
C ILE A 4 -4.97 1.24 -13.52
N CYS A 5 -6.14 1.39 -12.90
CA CYS A 5 -6.28 1.83 -11.51
C CYS A 5 -6.92 0.70 -10.71
N LEU A 6 -6.25 0.25 -9.65
CA LEU A 6 -6.74 -0.82 -8.78
C LEU A 6 -6.57 -0.43 -7.31
N ASN A 7 -7.46 -0.98 -6.48
CA ASN A 7 -7.23 -1.04 -5.05
C ASN A 7 -6.59 -2.41 -4.73
N GLY A 8 -5.43 -2.39 -4.08
CA GLY A 8 -4.68 -3.60 -3.73
C GLY A 8 -5.20 -4.31 -2.48
N TRP A 9 -6.04 -3.65 -1.69
CA TRP A 9 -6.70 -4.16 -0.48
C TRP A 9 -5.72 -4.83 0.48
N GLY A 10 -4.54 -4.22 0.65
CA GLY A 10 -3.47 -4.76 1.47
C GLY A 10 -2.85 -6.06 0.96
N GLY A 11 -3.15 -6.50 -0.26
CA GLY A 11 -2.65 -7.77 -0.82
C GLY A 11 -3.58 -8.97 -0.58
N LYS A 12 -4.87 -8.75 -0.29
CA LYS A 12 -5.84 -9.85 -0.11
C LYS A 12 -5.90 -10.83 -1.31
N LEU A 13 -5.75 -10.31 -2.53
CA LEU A 13 -5.68 -11.07 -3.79
C LEU A 13 -4.29 -10.93 -4.44
N HIS A 14 -3.23 -11.00 -3.62
CA HIS A 14 -1.88 -10.69 -4.07
C HIS A 14 -1.45 -11.48 -5.30
N GLY A 15 -1.60 -12.81 -5.28
CA GLY A 15 -1.16 -13.67 -6.39
C GLY A 15 -1.91 -13.36 -7.69
N GLU A 16 -3.23 -13.32 -7.62
CA GLU A 16 -4.10 -13.03 -8.77
C GLU A 16 -3.86 -11.63 -9.33
N LEU A 17 -3.63 -10.64 -8.47
CA LEU A 17 -3.30 -9.28 -8.90
C LEU A 17 -1.96 -9.24 -9.62
N ILE A 18 -0.92 -9.90 -9.08
CA ILE A 18 0.40 -9.96 -9.70
C ILE A 18 0.32 -10.63 -11.08
N ASP A 19 -0.39 -11.74 -11.18
CA ASP A 19 -0.58 -12.41 -12.47
C ASP A 19 -1.37 -11.53 -13.44
N TYR A 20 -2.43 -10.87 -12.97
CA TYR A 20 -3.23 -9.97 -13.80
C TYR A 20 -2.38 -8.82 -14.37
N ILE A 21 -1.59 -8.13 -13.55
CA ILE A 21 -0.82 -6.96 -14.03
C ILE A 21 0.32 -7.37 -14.99
N ARG A 22 0.91 -8.56 -14.80
CA ARG A 22 1.92 -9.10 -15.74
C ARG A 22 1.31 -9.36 -17.12
N HIS A 23 0.13 -9.98 -17.16
CA HIS A 23 -0.57 -10.26 -18.41
C HIS A 23 -1.15 -9.00 -19.05
N ALA A 24 -1.65 -8.08 -18.22
CA ALA A 24 -2.24 -6.85 -18.69
C ALA A 24 -1.21 -5.86 -19.25
N ASP A 25 0.05 -5.89 -18.79
CA ASP A 25 1.17 -5.02 -19.21
C ASP A 25 0.71 -3.56 -19.41
N PRO A 26 0.22 -2.86 -18.36
CA PRO A 26 -0.25 -1.49 -18.48
C PRO A 26 0.92 -0.54 -18.75
N ASP A 27 0.70 0.54 -19.50
CA ASP A 27 1.69 1.62 -19.63
C ASP A 27 1.79 2.43 -18.32
N ILE A 28 0.67 2.59 -17.60
CA ILE A 28 0.58 3.27 -16.30
C ILE A 28 -0.28 2.44 -15.34
N LEU A 29 0.26 2.15 -14.15
CA LEU A 29 -0.45 1.47 -13.06
C LEU A 29 -0.58 2.40 -11.85
N CYS A 30 -1.81 2.63 -11.39
CA CYS A 30 -2.10 3.34 -10.15
C CYS A 30 -2.70 2.36 -9.13
N LEU A 31 -1.98 2.10 -8.04
CA LEU A 31 -2.38 1.12 -7.03
C LEU A 31 -2.56 1.78 -5.65
N GLN A 32 -3.71 1.55 -5.02
CA GLN A 32 -4.04 2.05 -3.67
C GLN A 32 -3.99 0.92 -2.63
N GLU A 33 -3.94 1.28 -1.34
CA GLU A 33 -3.88 0.32 -0.22
C GLU A 33 -2.72 -0.69 -0.34
N VAL A 34 -1.55 -0.16 -0.70
CA VAL A 34 -0.31 -0.91 -0.84
C VAL A 34 0.54 -0.73 0.41
N VAL A 35 1.05 -1.83 0.94
CA VAL A 35 2.00 -1.80 2.06
C VAL A 35 3.43 -1.89 1.54
N HIS A 36 4.31 -1.08 2.13
CA HIS A 36 5.74 -1.09 1.86
C HIS A 36 6.51 -1.02 3.18
N SER A 37 6.98 -2.17 3.66
CA SER A 37 7.71 -2.30 4.92
C SER A 37 9.11 -2.88 4.70
N PRO A 38 10.02 -2.22 3.96
CA PRO A 38 11.28 -2.82 3.47
C PRO A 38 12.24 -3.30 4.56
N LYS A 39 12.03 -2.88 5.82
CA LYS A 39 12.82 -3.32 6.99
C LYS A 39 12.35 -4.64 7.60
N THR A 40 11.17 -5.13 7.20
CA THR A 40 10.62 -6.39 7.72
C THR A 40 11.08 -7.58 6.89
N VAL A 41 11.36 -8.68 7.56
CA VAL A 41 11.63 -9.99 6.93
C VAL A 41 10.37 -10.85 6.80
N LYS A 42 9.24 -10.38 7.33
CA LYS A 42 7.95 -11.09 7.26
C LYS A 42 7.33 -10.89 5.89
N ASP A 43 6.72 -11.93 5.35
CA ASP A 43 5.93 -11.83 4.12
C ASP A 43 4.58 -11.17 4.38
N TRP A 44 3.96 -11.48 5.52
CA TRP A 44 2.65 -10.97 5.92
C TRP A 44 2.73 -10.20 7.24
N LEU A 45 1.97 -9.11 7.30
CA LEU A 45 1.67 -8.35 8.50
C LEU A 45 0.21 -8.56 8.88
N THR A 46 -0.11 -8.25 10.13
CA THR A 46 -1.49 -8.26 10.62
C THR A 46 -1.92 -6.83 10.91
N TYR A 47 -2.94 -6.37 10.19
CA TYR A 47 -3.66 -5.15 10.52
C TYR A 47 -4.83 -5.50 11.44
N ARG A 48 -5.04 -4.69 12.48
CA ARG A 48 -6.14 -4.84 13.43
C ARG A 48 -6.89 -3.52 13.52
N ASP A 49 -8.21 -3.59 13.34
CA ASP A 49 -9.12 -2.46 13.53
C ASP A 49 -10.40 -2.94 14.25
N GLY A 50 -10.44 -2.70 15.56
CA GLY A 50 -11.42 -3.33 16.45
C GLY A 50 -11.35 -4.86 16.36
N ASP A 51 -12.47 -5.49 16.03
CA ASP A 51 -12.58 -6.93 15.85
C ASP A 51 -12.10 -7.42 14.47
N HIS A 52 -11.79 -6.51 13.54
CA HIS A 52 -11.30 -6.88 12.21
C HIS A 52 -9.80 -7.18 12.26
N VAL A 53 -9.44 -8.37 11.82
CA VAL A 53 -8.05 -8.82 11.68
C VAL A 53 -7.81 -9.13 10.21
N LEU A 54 -7.00 -8.31 9.55
CA LEU A 54 -6.75 -8.43 8.12
C LEU A 54 -5.27 -8.72 7.86
N PRO A 55 -4.93 -9.75 7.06
CA PRO A 55 -3.57 -9.94 6.59
C PRO A 55 -3.19 -8.82 5.63
N GLN A 56 -1.93 -8.42 5.62
CA GLN A 56 -1.37 -7.42 4.72
C GLN A 56 -0.05 -7.92 4.14
N GLN A 57 0.12 -7.90 2.82
CA GLN A 57 1.37 -8.27 2.17
C GLN A 57 2.43 -7.23 2.47
N ALA A 58 3.44 -7.59 3.24
CA ALA A 58 4.34 -6.65 3.91
C ALA A 58 5.16 -5.79 2.93
N ASN A 59 5.51 -6.35 1.79
CA ASN A 59 6.33 -5.70 0.77
C ASN A 59 5.62 -5.67 -0.59
N PHE A 60 4.29 -5.48 -0.58
CA PHE A 60 3.47 -5.47 -1.78
C PHE A 60 3.99 -4.51 -2.87
N PHE A 61 4.45 -3.31 -2.49
CA PHE A 61 5.05 -2.38 -3.45
C PHE A 61 6.27 -2.96 -4.18
N ARG A 62 7.15 -3.68 -3.47
CA ARG A 62 8.33 -4.34 -4.06
C ARG A 62 7.87 -5.43 -5.02
N ASP A 63 6.94 -6.26 -4.59
CA ASP A 63 6.47 -7.41 -5.37
C ASP A 63 5.81 -6.95 -6.70
N VAL A 64 5.11 -5.80 -6.69
CA VAL A 64 4.59 -5.15 -7.91
C VAL A 64 5.71 -4.61 -8.80
N ALA A 65 6.72 -3.95 -8.23
CA ALA A 65 7.86 -3.44 -9.00
C ALA A 65 8.66 -4.58 -9.66
N GLU A 66 8.80 -5.72 -8.99
CA GLU A 66 9.42 -6.93 -9.55
C GLU A 66 8.57 -7.56 -10.65
N ALA A 67 7.23 -7.49 -10.54
CA ALA A 67 6.32 -7.99 -11.57
C ALA A 67 6.33 -7.15 -12.85
N LEU A 68 6.71 -5.87 -12.77
CA LEU A 68 6.76 -4.92 -13.88
C LEU A 68 8.15 -4.25 -13.96
N PRO A 69 9.22 -5.01 -14.28
CA PRO A 69 10.61 -4.55 -14.13
C PRO A 69 11.01 -3.41 -15.10
N ARG A 70 10.19 -3.13 -16.12
CA ARG A 70 10.42 -2.03 -17.08
C ARG A 70 9.76 -0.71 -16.63
N HIS A 71 9.03 -0.71 -15.52
CA HIS A 71 8.35 0.47 -15.02
C HIS A 71 9.21 1.21 -14.00
N ALA A 72 9.16 2.54 -14.05
CA ALA A 72 9.68 3.36 -12.97
C ALA A 72 8.62 3.45 -11.85
N ALA A 73 8.90 2.84 -10.70
CA ALA A 73 7.96 2.80 -9.58
C ALA A 73 8.18 3.98 -8.61
N PHE A 74 7.09 4.57 -8.12
CA PHE A 74 7.09 5.60 -7.08
C PHE A 74 6.08 5.26 -6.00
N PHE A 75 6.48 5.37 -4.73
CA PHE A 75 5.61 5.13 -3.58
C PHE A 75 5.35 6.43 -2.82
N CYS A 76 4.06 6.79 -2.71
CA CYS A 76 3.61 7.97 -1.97
C CYS A 76 2.71 7.50 -0.81
N PRO A 77 3.28 7.22 0.38
CA PRO A 77 2.47 6.71 1.49
C PRO A 77 1.48 7.78 1.93
N ALA A 78 0.18 7.44 2.05
CA ALA A 78 -0.80 8.31 2.70
C ALA A 78 -0.62 8.32 4.24
N ALA A 79 0.02 7.28 4.77
CA ALA A 79 0.34 7.17 6.19
C ALA A 79 1.62 6.35 6.42
N GLN A 80 2.31 6.62 7.52
CA GLN A 80 3.52 5.90 7.92
C GLN A 80 3.51 5.64 9.43
N GLY A 81 4.02 4.48 9.84
CA GLY A 81 4.14 4.09 11.24
C GLY A 81 4.03 2.58 11.41
N VAL A 82 3.88 2.15 12.66
CA VAL A 82 3.58 0.75 12.99
C VAL A 82 2.13 0.46 12.58
N LEU A 83 1.95 -0.57 11.76
CA LEU A 83 0.63 -1.02 11.32
C LEU A 83 -0.25 -1.36 12.53
N GLY A 84 -1.45 -0.78 12.61
CA GLY A 84 -2.37 -0.95 13.73
C GLY A 84 -2.16 -0.01 14.93
N MET A 85 -1.13 0.85 14.92
CA MET A 85 -1.01 1.97 15.87
C MET A 85 -1.54 3.26 15.22
N LYS A 86 -1.65 4.36 15.99
CA LYS A 86 -1.92 5.70 15.43
C LYS A 86 -0.81 6.06 14.44
N ILE A 87 -1.08 5.85 13.16
CA ILE A 87 -0.19 6.18 12.04
C ILE A 87 -0.26 7.68 11.78
N ARG A 88 0.89 8.28 11.45
CA ARG A 88 0.93 9.67 10.99
C ARG A 88 0.47 9.70 9.54
N GLN A 89 -0.49 10.56 9.22
CA GLN A 89 -0.76 10.87 7.82
C GLN A 89 0.47 11.56 7.24
N SER A 90 0.89 11.12 6.05
CA SER A 90 1.99 11.78 5.34
C SER A 90 1.45 13.07 4.75
N LEU A 91 1.61 14.17 5.48
CA LEU A 91 1.35 15.50 4.96
C LEU A 91 2.64 16.01 4.32
N ARG A 92 2.70 16.09 2.99
CA ARG A 92 3.72 16.92 2.33
C ARG A 92 3.15 18.30 2.06
N ASN A 93 3.40 19.20 3.03
CA ASN A 93 3.77 20.62 2.89
C ASN A 93 3.62 21.29 4.27
N GLY A 94 4.74 21.49 4.97
CA GLY A 94 4.84 22.29 6.20
C GLY A 94 4.29 21.60 7.46
N ASP A 95 5.16 21.33 8.42
CA ASP A 95 4.76 20.89 9.77
C ASP A 95 3.72 21.85 10.38
N LEU A 96 2.47 21.40 10.49
CA LEU A 96 1.49 21.99 11.39
C LEU A 96 1.25 21.00 12.55
N PRO A 97 1.22 21.48 13.80
CA PRO A 97 1.16 20.62 14.96
C PRO A 97 -0.19 19.93 15.09
N LEU A 98 -0.16 18.83 15.83
CA LEU A 98 -1.29 17.99 16.22
C LEU A 98 -2.50 18.84 16.61
N SER A 99 -3.52 18.87 15.75
CA SER A 99 -4.88 19.10 16.24
C SER A 99 -5.44 17.76 16.71
N SER A 100 -5.89 17.74 17.96
CA SER A 100 -6.62 16.65 18.57
C SER A 100 -7.76 16.19 17.65
N GLY A 101 -7.93 14.87 17.57
CA GLY A 101 -8.72 14.21 16.54
C GLY A 101 -10.12 14.78 16.34
N ARG A 102 -10.49 14.91 15.06
CA ARG A 102 -11.90 14.87 14.67
C ARG A 102 -12.24 13.44 14.28
N ASN A 103 -13.11 12.84 15.11
CA ASN A 103 -13.80 11.60 14.78
C ASN A 103 -14.59 11.83 13.49
N PHE A 104 -14.29 11.06 12.45
CA PHE A 104 -15.21 10.90 11.34
C PHE A 104 -16.39 10.09 11.85
N ARG A 105 -17.57 10.73 11.89
CA ARG A 105 -18.86 10.06 11.95
C ARG A 105 -19.24 9.62 10.54
#